data_AF-A0A3M1ZFN1-F1
#
_entry.id   AF-A0A3M1ZFN1-F1
#
_cell.length_a   1.000
_cell.length_b   1.000
_cell.length_c   1.000
_cell.angle_alpha   90.00
_cell.angle_beta   90.00
_cell.angle_gamma   90.00
#
_symmetry.space_group_name_H-M   'P 1'
#
loop_
_entity.id
_entity.type
_entity.pdbx_description
1 polymer ?
#
loop_
_entity_poly.entity_id
_entity_poly.type
_entity_poly.pdbx_seq_one_letter_code
_entity_poly.pdbx_strand_id
1 'polypeptide(L)' 'PKAMPRLPEGILALLRRQTSIHKLLVEAYVEGSKNKLLQALLLDPTVHSYHNAVECLNEMCALQKDVLPRLEWT' A
#
# COMPACT_ATOMS: atom_id res chain seq x y z
N PRO A 1 24.67 8.41 -8.55
CA PRO A 1 23.76 9.44 -7.95
C PRO A 1 24.44 10.81 -7.85
N LYS A 2 23.71 11.91 -8.11
CA LYS A 2 24.17 13.29 -7.91
C LYS A 2 23.43 13.92 -6.71
N ALA A 3 24.10 14.80 -5.97
CA ALA A 3 23.50 15.50 -4.84
C ALA A 3 22.33 16.38 -5.32
N MET A 4 21.26 16.42 -4.53
CA MET A 4 20.05 17.19 -4.81
C MET A 4 19.78 18.17 -3.66
N PRO A 5 19.33 19.42 -3.93
CA PRO A 5 18.87 20.32 -2.89
C PRO A 5 17.66 19.76 -2.14
N ARG A 6 17.43 20.25 -0.91
CA ARG A 6 16.29 19.83 -0.09
C ARG A 6 14.98 20.19 -0.81
N LEU A 7 14.05 19.23 -0.83
CA LEU A 7 12.72 19.46 -1.39
C LEU A 7 11.86 20.31 -0.45
N PRO A 8 10.91 21.09 -0.97
CA PRO A 8 9.90 21.76 -0.16
C PRO A 8 9.08 20.77 0.68
N GLU A 9 8.63 21.19 1.86
CA GLU A 9 8.00 20.28 2.83
C GLU A 9 6.73 19.60 2.28
N GLY A 10 5.90 20.30 1.50
CA GLY A 10 4.70 19.71 0.90
C GLY A 10 5.01 18.54 -0.04
N ILE A 11 6.05 18.69 -0.87
CA ILE A 11 6.50 17.61 -1.78
C ILE A 11 7.08 16.46 -0.98
N LEU A 12 7.87 16.77 0.06
CA LEU A 12 8.46 15.75 0.91
C LEU A 12 7.40 14.94 1.67
N ALA A 13 6.34 15.57 2.15
CA ALA A 13 5.21 14.89 2.79
C ALA A 13 4.48 13.92 1.83
N LEU A 14 4.23 14.36 0.59
CA LEU A 14 3.66 13.49 -0.45
C LEU A 14 4.57 12.28 -0.73
N LEU A 15 5.87 12.52 -0.89
CA LEU A 15 6.85 11.45 -1.15
C LEU A 15 6.95 10.48 0.01
N ARG A 16 6.95 10.96 1.26
CA ARG A 16 6.95 10.10 2.46
C ARG A 16 5.74 9.19 2.47
N ARG A 17 4.54 9.73 2.23
CA ARG A 17 3.31 8.93 2.16
C ARG A 17 3.41 7.87 1.07
N GLN A 18 3.83 8.27 -0.14
CA GLN A 18 3.95 7.34 -1.25
C GLN A 18 5.03 6.26 -1.01
N THR A 19 6.12 6.64 -0.34
CA THR A 19 7.18 5.69 0.04
C THR A 19 6.65 4.68 1.06
N SER A 20 5.88 5.13 2.04
CA SER A 20 5.25 4.23 3.02
C SER A 20 4.27 3.25 2.36
N ILE A 21 3.43 3.71 1.42
CA ILE A 21 2.53 2.85 0.65
C ILE A 21 3.33 1.75 -0.06
N HIS A 22 4.33 2.11 -0.87
CA HIS A 22 5.12 1.13 -1.62
C HIS A 22 5.90 0.18 -0.71
N LYS A 23 6.42 0.66 0.42
CA LYS A 23 7.12 -0.18 1.39
C LYS A 23 6.17 -1.24 1.95
N LEU A 24 4.99 -0.84 2.40
CA LEU A 24 3.96 -1.76 2.91
C LEU A 24 3.48 -2.75 1.83
N LEU A 25 3.36 -2.33 0.57
CA LEU A 25 3.02 -3.23 -0.54
C LEU A 25 4.08 -4.33 -0.73
N VAL A 26 5.36 -3.98 -0.70
CA VAL A 26 6.45 -4.96 -0.83
C VAL A 26 6.47 -5.90 0.37
N GLU A 27 6.32 -5.38 1.59
CA GLU A 27 6.26 -6.19 2.81
C GLU A 27 5.05 -7.14 2.79
N ALA A 28 3.87 -6.66 2.40
CA ALA A 28 2.66 -7.46 2.26
C ALA A 28 2.85 -8.61 1.25
N TYR A 29 3.51 -8.32 0.11
CA TYR A 29 3.79 -9.31 -0.92
C TYR A 29 4.77 -10.39 -0.43
N VAL A 30 5.87 -9.97 0.20
CA VAL A 30 6.91 -10.89 0.68
C VAL A 30 6.40 -11.76 1.83
N GLU A 31 5.59 -11.20 2.72
CA GLU A 31 5.12 -11.88 3.93
C GLU A 31 3.76 -12.56 3.77
N GLY A 32 3.06 -12.33 2.67
CA GLY A 32 1.72 -12.88 2.48
C GLY A 32 0.64 -12.21 3.35
N SER A 33 0.78 -10.92 3.71
CA SER A 33 -0.07 -10.27 4.72
C SER A 33 -1.12 -9.33 4.13
N LYS A 34 -2.41 -9.68 4.28
CA LYS A 34 -3.54 -8.78 3.95
C LYS A 34 -3.61 -7.57 4.87
N ASN A 35 -3.15 -7.67 6.11
CA ASN A 35 -3.14 -6.55 7.05
C ASN A 35 -2.19 -5.43 6.60
N LYS A 36 -1.00 -5.78 6.10
CA LYS A 36 -0.07 -4.80 5.53
C LYS A 36 -0.58 -4.21 4.21
N LEU A 37 -1.23 -5.03 3.38
CA LEU A 37 -1.86 -4.55 2.16
C LEU A 37 -3.01 -3.56 2.46
N LEU A 38 -3.81 -3.84 3.49
CA LEU A 38 -4.88 -2.95 3.94
C LEU A 38 -4.30 -1.62 4.46
N GLN A 39 -3.22 -1.65 5.26
CA GLN A 39 -2.56 -0.43 5.70
C GLN A 39 -2.07 0.41 4.51
N ALA A 40 -1.51 -0.21 3.47
CA ALA A 40 -1.09 0.49 2.26
C ALA A 40 -2.29 1.17 1.58
N LEU A 41 -3.42 0.47 1.46
CA LEU A 41 -4.65 1.00 0.86
C LEU A 41 -5.22 2.17 1.66
N LEU A 42 -5.24 2.10 3.00
CA LEU A 42 -5.76 3.16 3.86
C LEU A 42 -4.89 4.43 3.87
N LEU A 43 -3.61 4.32 3.52
CA LEU A 43 -2.72 5.47 3.34
C LEU A 43 -2.94 6.19 2.01
N ASP A 44 -3.61 5.55 1.05
CA ASP A 44 -3.93 6.18 -0.23
C ASP A 44 -5.03 7.26 -0.04
N PRO A 45 -4.80 8.50 -0.47
CA PRO A 45 -5.76 9.59 -0.25
C PRO A 45 -7.10 9.40 -0.99
N THR A 46 -7.17 8.49 -1.96
CA THR A 46 -8.39 8.17 -2.71
C THR A 46 -9.31 7.21 -1.95
N VAL A 47 -8.84 6.64 -0.85
CA VAL A 47 -9.60 5.70 -0.02
C VAL A 47 -10.28 6.46 1.11
N HIS A 48 -11.61 6.38 1.15
CA HIS A 48 -12.44 7.20 2.05
C HIS A 48 -13.20 6.39 3.10
N SER A 49 -13.18 5.06 3.03
CA SER A 49 -13.90 4.18 3.95
C SER A 49 -13.08 2.94 4.22
N TYR A 50 -12.88 2.64 5.51
CA TYR A 50 -12.24 1.41 5.94
C TYR A 50 -12.99 0.17 5.44
N HIS A 51 -14.32 0.19 5.55
CA HIS A 51 -15.15 -0.92 5.12
C HIS A 51 -14.99 -1.17 3.62
N ASN A 52 -15.08 -0.11 2.80
CA ASN A 52 -14.93 -0.24 1.35
C ASN A 52 -13.51 -0.68 0.97
N ALA A 53 -12.49 -0.28 1.73
CA ALA A 53 -11.11 -0.71 1.53
C ALA A 53 -10.96 -2.22 1.74
N VAL A 54 -11.58 -2.77 2.80
CA VAL A 54 -11.58 -4.21 3.09
C VAL A 54 -12.28 -5.00 1.98
N GLU A 55 -13.48 -4.56 1.57
CA GLU A 55 -14.24 -5.21 0.48
C GLU A 55 -13.44 -5.20 -0.83
N CYS A 56 -12.92 -4.03 -1.22
CA CYS A 56 -12.09 -3.87 -2.41
C CYS A 56 -10.85 -4.77 -2.37
N LEU A 57 -10.14 -4.80 -1.24
CA LEU A 57 -8.96 -5.65 -1.08
C LEU A 57 -9.31 -7.13 -1.26
N ASN A 58 -10.40 -7.60 -0.65
CA ASN A 58 -10.84 -8.98 -0.76
C ASN A 58 -11.20 -9.34 -2.22
N GLU A 59 -11.96 -8.48 -2.90
CA GLU A 59 -12.34 -8.66 -4.30
C GLU A 59 -11.12 -8.70 -5.23
N MET A 60 -10.20 -7.73 -5.09
CA MET A 60 -8.97 -7.67 -5.88
C MET A 60 -8.10 -8.92 -5.67
N CYS A 61 -7.94 -9.38 -4.42
CA CYS A 61 -7.18 -10.59 -4.13
C CYS A 61 -7.83 -11.83 -4.75
N ALA A 62 -9.16 -11.91 -4.74
CA ALA A 62 -9.88 -13.04 -5.33
C ALA A 62 -9.74 -13.07 -6.86
N LEU A 63 -9.84 -11.92 -7.52
CA LEU A 63 -9.68 -11.78 -8.98
C LEU A 63 -8.25 -12.07 -9.44
N GLN A 64 -7.25 -11.75 -8.62
CA GLN A 64 -5.84 -11.86 -8.96
C GLN A 64 -5.14 -13.07 -8.32
N LYS A 65 -5.91 -14.03 -7.81
CA LYS A 65 -5.40 -15.23 -7.10
C LYS A 65 -4.35 -16.03 -7.90
N ASP A 66 -4.40 -15.96 -9.23
CA ASP A 66 -3.53 -16.73 -10.12
C ASP A 66 -2.17 -16.04 -10.36
N VAL A 67 -2.06 -14.75 -10.02
CA VAL A 67 -0.84 -13.94 -10.20
C VAL A 67 -0.26 -13.44 -8.89
N LEU A 68 -1.07 -13.32 -7.83
CA LEU A 68 -0.62 -12.91 -6.50
C LEU A 68 -0.16 -14.12 -5.67
N PRO A 69 0.78 -13.92 -4.74
CA PRO A 69 1.07 -14.90 -3.71
C PRO A 69 -0.16 -15.11 -2.82
N ARG A 70 -0.14 -16.18 -2.02
CA ARG A 70 -1.19 -16.40 -1.02
C ARG A 70 -1.12 -15.29 0.03
N LEU A 71 -2.18 -14.49 0.13
CA LEU A 71 -2.34 -13.42 1.09
C LEU A 71 -3.39 -13.80 2.15
N GLU A 72 -3.03 -13.71 3.42
CA GLU A 72 -3.87 -14.10 4.56
C GLU A 72 -4.07 -12.95 5.55
N TRP A 73 -5.15 -13.02 6.33
CA TRP A 73 -5.36 -12.14 7.48
C TRP A 73 -4.57 -12.70 8.67
N THR A 74 -3.42 -12.09 8.97
CA THR A 74 -2.46 -12.54 10.00
C THR A 74 -2.22 -11.52 11.09
#